data_AF-A0A662Q3N7-F1
#
_entry.id   AF-A0A662Q3N7-F1
#
_cell.length_a   1.000
_cell.length_b   1.000
_cell.length_c   1.000
_cell.angle_alpha   90.00
_cell.angle_beta   90.00
_cell.angle_gamma   90.00
#
_symmetry.space_group_name_H-M   'P 1'
#
loop_
_entity.id
_entity.type
_entity.pdbx_description
1 polymer ?
#
loop_
_entity_poly.entity_id
_entity_poly.type
_entity_poly.pdbx_seq_one_letter_code
_entity_poly.pdbx_strand_id
1 'polypeptide(L)'
;MQRSRIVIERTGRLPVRDQHVELVERKGLGHPDYIIDSACEHASLALSKYYMENFGQILHHNLDKGLLVGGSAEAWFGGGVVREPINIVIAGRATTNLSTSSGEVEVPYRELVEGAVKDFIRSNFRFLDPDEHVSIDVKIRMGSADLRKIVNSSDDVPRANDTSYGVGYAPLTPLERLVYEVERRINSRSFKGRVPESGEDCKVMGLRIGRRYMITVADSIIASLTPDPDHYEAVKEEIREEVLRVADLVLKDEKHEGVEVYVNAADKPEEGIFYLTVTGTSAESGDDGNTGRGNRANGLITPNRQMSLEATAGKNVRSHVGKLYNIAAREIAERIYREVGKVDEVYVRILSQIGRPIDKPFVISIQYTSLDDLDEKSFAYEAAEIAKDQIRRITELEKLVLEQKIMLF
;
A
#
# COMPACT_ATOMS: atom_id res chain seq x y z
N MET A 1 22.06 -4.17 -28.78
CA MET A 1 21.66 -3.51 -27.52
C MET A 1 20.22 -3.87 -27.21
N GLN A 2 19.92 -4.35 -26.00
CA GLN A 2 18.54 -4.63 -25.59
C GLN A 2 17.74 -3.31 -25.62
N ARG A 3 16.64 -3.26 -26.39
CA ARG A 3 15.71 -2.12 -26.45
C ARG A 3 14.39 -2.55 -25.83
N SER A 4 13.78 -1.66 -25.05
CA SER A 4 12.43 -1.85 -24.53
C SER A 4 11.42 -1.76 -25.67
N ARG A 5 10.47 -2.69 -25.73
CA ARG A 5 9.33 -2.60 -26.65
C ARG A 5 8.25 -1.76 -25.97
N ILE A 6 7.81 -0.69 -26.60
CA ILE A 6 6.64 0.09 -26.16
C ILE A 6 5.49 -0.24 -27.09
N VAL A 7 4.37 -0.67 -26.53
CA VAL A 7 3.15 -1.01 -27.26
C VAL A 7 2.03 -0.13 -26.72
N ILE A 8 1.37 0.59 -27.62
CA ILE A 8 0.30 1.53 -27.29
C ILE A 8 -0.93 1.10 -28.07
N GLU A 9 -2.05 0.92 -27.39
CA GLU A 9 -3.28 0.41 -27.99
C GLU A 9 -4.52 1.06 -27.36
N ARG A 10 -5.49 1.42 -28.21
CA ARG A 10 -6.82 1.84 -27.76
C ARG A 10 -7.65 0.63 -27.39
N THR A 11 -8.32 0.67 -26.24
CA THR A 11 -9.23 -0.38 -25.80
C THR A 11 -10.68 0.10 -25.91
N GLY A 12 -11.53 -0.66 -26.60
CA GLY A 12 -12.96 -0.36 -26.75
C GLY A 12 -13.83 -0.74 -25.54
N ARG A 13 -13.29 -0.65 -24.33
CA ARG A 13 -14.03 -0.94 -23.09
C ARG A 13 -14.74 0.32 -22.60
N LEU A 14 -15.83 0.13 -21.87
CA LEU A 14 -16.47 1.21 -21.14
C LEU A 14 -15.56 1.64 -19.97
N PRO A 15 -15.25 2.95 -19.81
CA PRO A 15 -14.53 3.45 -18.65
C PRO A 15 -15.16 2.98 -17.34
N VAL A 16 -14.36 2.67 -16.33
CA VAL A 16 -14.83 2.15 -15.03
C VAL A 16 -15.85 3.08 -14.39
N ARG A 17 -15.63 4.41 -14.49
CA ARG A 17 -16.59 5.42 -14.00
C ARG A 17 -18.00 5.27 -14.60
N ASP A 18 -18.11 4.73 -15.81
CA ASP A 18 -19.37 4.59 -16.55
C ASP A 18 -19.95 3.16 -16.47
N GLN A 19 -19.19 2.20 -15.93
CA GLN A 19 -19.70 0.86 -15.68
C GLN A 19 -20.87 0.89 -14.69
N HIS A 20 -21.81 -0.04 -14.85
CA HIS A 20 -22.99 -0.09 -13.98
C HIS A 20 -22.65 -0.49 -12.54
N VAL A 21 -21.62 -1.33 -12.33
CA VAL A 21 -21.19 -1.77 -11.01
C VAL A 21 -19.70 -1.53 -10.85
N GLU A 22 -19.31 -0.93 -9.74
CA GLU A 22 -17.92 -0.70 -9.37
C GLU A 22 -17.69 -1.04 -7.90
N LEU A 23 -16.60 -1.76 -7.61
CA LEU A 23 -16.17 -2.09 -6.26
C LEU A 23 -14.77 -1.53 -6.02
N VAL A 24 -14.57 -0.96 -4.84
CA VAL A 24 -13.27 -0.47 -4.38
C VAL A 24 -13.13 -0.75 -2.90
N GLU A 25 -11.96 -1.23 -2.48
CA GLU A 25 -11.64 -1.42 -1.07
C GLU A 25 -10.32 -0.72 -0.73
N ARG A 26 -10.24 -0.22 0.51
CA ARG A 26 -9.00 0.22 1.14
C ARG A 26 -8.92 -0.32 2.55
N LYS A 27 -7.79 -0.96 2.86
CA LYS A 27 -7.41 -1.36 4.21
C LYS A 27 -6.51 -0.28 4.80
N GLY A 28 -6.93 0.31 5.92
CA GLY A 28 -6.27 1.45 6.54
C GLY A 28 -5.13 1.08 7.49
N LEU A 29 -4.58 2.10 8.13
CA LEU A 29 -3.35 2.05 8.93
C LEU A 29 -3.28 0.88 9.93
N GLY A 30 -4.36 0.66 10.67
CA GLY A 30 -4.44 -0.36 11.72
C GLY A 30 -4.89 -1.73 11.26
N HIS A 31 -5.25 -1.92 9.98
CA HIS A 31 -5.66 -3.22 9.48
C HIS A 31 -4.47 -4.20 9.51
N PRO A 32 -4.63 -5.46 9.95
CA PRO A 32 -3.52 -6.43 10.06
C PRO A 32 -2.65 -6.56 8.81
N ASP A 33 -3.25 -6.67 7.63
CA ASP A 33 -2.52 -6.68 6.35
C ASP A 33 -1.71 -5.39 6.09
N TYR A 34 -2.20 -4.22 6.50
CA TYR A 34 -1.48 -2.95 6.35
C TYR A 34 -0.32 -2.87 7.33
N ILE A 35 -0.52 -3.32 8.58
CA ILE A 35 0.52 -3.39 9.62
C ILE A 35 1.69 -4.24 9.11
N ILE A 36 1.43 -5.43 8.59
CA ILE A 36 2.49 -6.33 8.13
C ILE A 36 3.16 -5.83 6.85
N ASP A 37 2.45 -5.18 5.93
CA ASP A 37 3.05 -4.49 4.78
C ASP A 37 4.00 -3.37 5.27
N SER A 38 3.56 -2.57 6.24
CA SER A 38 4.37 -1.49 6.81
C SER A 38 5.57 -2.01 7.61
N ALA A 39 5.42 -3.06 8.40
CA ALA A 39 6.51 -3.69 9.14
C ALA A 39 7.60 -4.21 8.20
N CYS A 40 7.21 -4.92 7.14
CA CYS A 40 8.12 -5.40 6.10
C CYS A 40 8.82 -4.26 5.36
N GLU A 41 8.10 -3.18 5.02
CA GLU A 41 8.68 -2.03 4.35
C GLU A 41 9.67 -1.27 5.24
N HIS A 42 9.31 -0.98 6.49
CA HIS A 42 10.21 -0.29 7.44
C HIS A 42 11.47 -1.12 7.70
N ALA A 43 11.34 -2.44 7.80
CA ALA A 43 12.47 -3.37 7.88
C ALA A 43 13.40 -3.27 6.66
N SER A 44 12.84 -3.22 5.45
CA SER A 44 13.61 -3.05 4.20
C SER A 44 14.31 -1.68 4.14
N LEU A 45 13.62 -0.62 4.56
CA LEU A 45 14.18 0.73 4.62
C LEU A 45 15.35 0.82 5.61
N ALA A 46 15.22 0.22 6.79
CA ALA A 46 16.27 0.20 7.81
C ALA A 46 17.53 -0.52 7.31
N LEU A 47 17.38 -1.71 6.71
CA LEU A 47 18.51 -2.41 6.09
C LEU A 47 19.12 -1.61 4.94
N SER A 48 18.29 -1.00 4.10
CA SER A 48 18.77 -0.21 2.96
C SER A 48 19.61 0.99 3.39
N LYS A 49 19.17 1.71 4.43
CA LYS A 49 19.91 2.84 5.02
C LYS A 49 21.23 2.38 5.62
N TYR A 50 21.20 1.32 6.42
CA TYR A 50 22.41 0.73 6.99
C TYR A 50 23.41 0.33 5.90
N TYR A 51 22.94 -0.31 4.83
CA TYR A 51 23.82 -0.71 3.72
C TYR A 51 24.42 0.49 2.98
N MET A 52 23.62 1.54 2.73
CA MET A 52 24.13 2.76 2.13
C MET A 52 25.20 3.43 3.00
N GLU A 53 24.95 3.56 4.30
CA GLU A 53 25.86 4.22 5.25
C GLU A 53 27.19 3.47 5.42
N ASN A 54 27.15 2.13 5.43
CA ASN A 54 28.32 1.30 5.75
C ASN A 54 29.04 0.74 4.52
N PHE A 55 28.35 0.59 3.38
CA PHE A 55 28.88 -0.06 2.19
C PHE A 55 28.72 0.76 0.90
N GLY A 56 28.13 1.96 0.97
CA GLY A 56 27.98 2.88 -0.16
C GLY A 56 26.96 2.45 -1.22
N GLN A 57 26.24 1.35 -1.00
CA GLN A 57 25.18 0.86 -1.87
C GLN A 57 24.19 -0.01 -1.10
N ILE A 58 22.93 -0.06 -1.54
CA ILE A 58 21.96 -1.04 -1.05
C ILE A 58 22.39 -2.45 -1.50
N LEU A 59 22.54 -3.37 -0.55
CA LEU A 59 22.85 -4.77 -0.83
C LEU A 59 21.59 -5.61 -1.00
N HIS A 60 21.76 -6.81 -1.58
CA HIS A 60 20.66 -7.76 -1.77
C HIS A 60 19.90 -8.04 -0.47
N HIS A 61 18.61 -7.68 -0.47
CA HIS A 61 17.63 -8.13 0.50
C HIS A 61 16.21 -8.13 -0.11
N ASN A 62 15.30 -8.92 0.47
CA ASN A 62 13.88 -8.97 0.20
C ASN A 62 13.19 -9.48 1.46
N LEU A 63 12.50 -8.60 2.17
CA LEU A 63 11.79 -8.85 3.43
C LEU A 63 10.27 -8.82 3.23
N ASP A 64 9.80 -9.21 2.04
CA ASP A 64 8.41 -9.12 1.60
C ASP A 64 7.56 -10.34 2.01
N LYS A 65 8.01 -11.13 2.99
CA LYS A 65 7.34 -12.35 3.49
C LYS A 65 7.03 -12.16 4.98
N GLY A 66 6.05 -11.33 5.27
CA GLY A 66 5.54 -11.10 6.61
C GLY A 66 4.27 -11.89 6.92
N LEU A 67 4.15 -12.31 8.17
CA LEU A 67 2.94 -12.82 8.78
C LEU A 67 2.72 -12.08 10.09
N LEU A 68 1.54 -11.48 10.25
CA LEU A 68 1.04 -11.01 11.52
C LEU A 68 0.05 -12.06 12.01
N VAL A 69 0.31 -12.62 13.18
CA VAL A 69 -0.59 -13.53 13.88
C VAL A 69 -1.28 -12.75 14.99
N GLY A 70 -2.61 -12.76 14.97
CA GLY A 70 -3.43 -12.06 15.94
C GLY A 70 -3.15 -12.52 17.37
N GLY A 71 -3.23 -11.58 18.31
CA GLY A 71 -3.19 -11.85 19.74
C GLY A 71 -4.56 -12.24 20.29
N SER A 72 -4.72 -12.06 21.60
CA SER A 72 -6.01 -12.18 22.28
C SER A 72 -6.18 -11.00 23.24
N ALA A 73 -7.35 -10.38 23.25
CA ALA A 73 -7.70 -9.27 24.12
C ALA A 73 -9.13 -9.39 24.62
N GLU A 74 -9.38 -8.78 25.77
CA GLU A 74 -10.71 -8.60 26.33
C GLU A 74 -10.97 -7.09 26.42
N ALA A 75 -11.82 -6.57 25.52
CA ALA A 75 -12.27 -5.18 25.54
C ALA A 75 -13.66 -5.09 26.20
N TRP A 76 -13.86 -4.04 26.99
CA TRP A 76 -15.17 -3.70 27.56
C TRP A 76 -15.32 -2.18 27.59
N PHE A 77 -16.54 -1.68 27.72
CA PHE A 77 -16.75 -0.25 27.80
C PHE A 77 -15.96 0.39 28.97
N GLY A 78 -15.12 1.36 28.66
CA GLY A 78 -14.23 2.06 29.59
C GLY A 78 -12.89 1.37 29.85
N GLY A 79 -12.56 0.26 29.17
CA GLY A 79 -11.26 -0.38 29.36
C GLY A 79 -11.02 -1.65 28.55
N GLY A 80 -9.97 -2.37 28.94
CA GLY A 80 -9.66 -3.65 28.34
C GLY A 80 -8.26 -4.12 28.70
N VAL A 81 -7.92 -5.33 28.29
CA VAL A 81 -6.60 -5.91 28.52
C VAL A 81 -6.20 -6.79 27.33
N VAL A 82 -4.96 -6.63 26.87
CA VAL A 82 -4.33 -7.58 25.95
C VAL A 82 -3.83 -8.78 26.76
N ARG A 83 -4.35 -9.98 26.46
CA ARG A 83 -4.01 -11.24 27.12
C ARG A 83 -2.79 -11.90 26.49
N GLU A 84 -2.77 -11.92 25.16
CA GLU A 84 -1.69 -12.49 24.36
C GLU A 84 -1.23 -11.44 23.34
N PRO A 85 0.08 -11.13 23.26
CA PRO A 85 0.58 -10.13 22.34
C PRO A 85 0.44 -10.61 20.88
N ILE A 86 0.28 -9.65 19.98
CA ILE A 86 0.36 -9.87 18.53
C ILE A 86 1.74 -10.40 18.19
N ASN A 87 1.84 -11.39 17.29
CA ASN A 87 3.13 -11.91 16.83
C ASN A 87 3.39 -11.49 15.38
N ILE A 88 4.47 -10.72 15.16
CA ILE A 88 4.91 -10.28 13.83
C ILE A 88 6.12 -11.11 13.42
N VAL A 89 5.94 -11.99 12.43
CA VAL A 89 7.02 -12.76 11.82
C VAL A 89 7.47 -12.08 10.54
N ILE A 90 8.74 -11.68 10.47
CA ILE A 90 9.36 -11.16 9.24
C ILE A 90 10.35 -12.19 8.71
N ALA A 91 9.98 -12.84 7.61
CA ALA A 91 10.83 -13.75 6.87
C ALA A 91 11.36 -13.09 5.60
N GLY A 92 12.49 -13.60 5.11
CA GLY A 92 13.06 -13.08 3.88
C GLY A 92 14.51 -13.45 3.64
N ARG A 93 15.10 -12.73 2.69
CA ARG A 93 16.50 -12.84 2.34
C ARG A 93 17.20 -11.51 2.62
N ALA A 94 18.40 -11.53 3.20
CA ALA A 94 19.21 -10.33 3.35
C ALA A 94 20.69 -10.69 3.28
N THR A 95 21.55 -9.70 3.05
CA THR A 95 23.00 -9.89 3.20
C THR A 95 23.33 -9.74 4.68
N THR A 96 23.65 -10.85 5.35
CA THR A 96 23.85 -10.90 6.81
C THR A 96 25.30 -10.71 7.23
N ASN A 97 26.23 -10.99 6.33
CA ASN A 97 27.66 -10.80 6.52
C ASN A 97 28.35 -10.50 5.19
N LEU A 98 29.47 -9.77 5.23
CA LEU A 98 30.31 -9.49 4.07
C LEU A 98 31.79 -9.58 4.45
N SER A 99 32.60 -10.12 3.55
CA SER A 99 34.06 -9.97 3.61
C SER A 99 34.44 -8.65 2.95
N THR A 100 35.06 -7.75 3.72
CA THR A 100 35.64 -6.49 3.25
C THR A 100 37.17 -6.56 3.32
N SER A 101 37.85 -5.54 2.80
CA SER A 101 39.31 -5.43 2.91
C SER A 101 39.80 -5.33 4.37
N SER A 102 38.93 -4.97 5.31
CA SER A 102 39.24 -4.83 6.74
C SER A 102 38.82 -6.04 7.57
N GLY A 103 38.24 -7.08 6.97
CA GLY A 103 37.78 -8.30 7.66
C GLY A 103 36.33 -8.67 7.35
N GLU A 104 35.77 -9.59 8.11
CA GLU A 104 34.34 -9.89 8.02
C GLU A 104 33.51 -8.89 8.83
N VAL A 105 32.45 -8.37 8.22
CA VAL A 105 31.48 -7.49 8.86
C VAL A 105 30.15 -8.23 8.97
N GLU A 106 29.66 -8.39 10.19
CA GLU A 106 28.33 -8.89 10.47
C GLU A 106 27.33 -7.72 10.46
N VAL A 107 26.20 -7.91 9.79
CA VAL A 107 25.13 -6.91 9.71
C VAL A 107 24.19 -7.16 10.89
N PRO A 108 23.89 -6.17 11.74
CA PRO A 108 22.98 -6.30 12.88
C PRO A 108 21.52 -6.29 12.42
N TYR A 109 21.15 -7.22 11.53
CA TYR A 109 19.87 -7.20 10.84
C TYR A 109 18.69 -7.46 11.78
N ARG A 110 18.88 -8.15 12.91
CA ARG A 110 17.79 -8.41 13.86
C ARG A 110 17.40 -7.13 14.58
N GLU A 111 18.40 -6.45 15.14
CA GLU A 111 18.25 -5.20 15.87
C GLU A 111 17.67 -4.10 14.96
N LEU A 112 18.15 -4.00 13.72
CA LEU A 112 17.64 -3.04 12.74
C LEU A 112 16.17 -3.29 12.39
N VAL A 113 15.79 -4.56 12.17
CA VAL A 113 14.41 -4.92 11.80
C VAL A 113 13.47 -4.73 12.98
N GLU A 114 13.82 -5.24 14.17
CA GLU A 114 13.02 -5.09 15.38
C GLU A 114 12.83 -3.61 15.73
N GLY A 115 13.91 -2.82 15.73
CA GLY A 115 13.85 -1.38 16.00
C GLY A 115 12.93 -0.66 15.01
N ALA A 116 13.07 -0.93 13.72
CA ALA A 116 12.26 -0.27 12.69
C ALA A 116 10.76 -0.59 12.78
N VAL A 117 10.40 -1.84 13.12
CA VAL A 117 9.00 -2.23 13.31
C VAL A 117 8.42 -1.58 14.55
N LYS A 118 9.16 -1.57 15.67
CA LYS A 118 8.72 -0.89 16.89
C LYS A 118 8.53 0.62 16.66
N ASP A 119 9.46 1.27 15.98
CA ASP A 119 9.37 2.70 15.67
C ASP A 119 8.20 3.03 14.75
N PHE A 120 7.89 2.17 13.79
CA PHE A 120 6.66 2.27 13.00
C PHE A 120 5.43 2.26 13.90
N ILE A 121 5.30 1.26 14.78
CA ILE A 121 4.13 1.13 15.67
C ILE A 121 4.02 2.36 16.58
N ARG A 122 5.11 2.75 17.27
CA ARG A 122 5.12 3.94 18.16
C ARG A 122 4.72 5.23 17.45
N SER A 123 5.05 5.36 16.16
CA SER A 123 4.78 6.57 15.39
C SER A 123 3.36 6.63 14.83
N ASN A 124 2.66 5.49 14.77
CA ASN A 124 1.40 5.36 14.03
C ASN A 124 0.22 4.93 14.89
N PHE A 125 0.42 4.31 16.05
CA PHE A 125 -0.64 3.88 16.97
C PHE A 125 -0.59 4.66 18.27
N ARG A 126 -1.77 5.01 18.79
CA ARG A 126 -1.92 5.67 20.10
C ARG A 126 -2.03 4.70 21.28
N PHE A 127 -2.58 3.51 21.04
CA PHE A 127 -2.94 2.54 22.09
C PHE A 127 -2.30 1.16 21.91
N LEU A 128 -1.52 0.95 20.85
CA LEU A 128 -0.72 -0.27 20.65
C LEU A 128 0.72 -0.04 21.11
N ASP A 129 1.08 -0.61 22.27
CA ASP A 129 2.45 -0.58 22.78
C ASP A 129 3.28 -1.72 22.13
N PRO A 130 4.35 -1.42 21.37
CA PRO A 130 5.15 -2.45 20.72
C PRO A 130 6.14 -3.19 21.64
N ASP A 131 6.32 -2.75 22.88
CA ASP A 131 7.11 -3.43 23.89
C ASP A 131 6.26 -4.37 24.76
N GLU A 132 4.98 -4.05 24.96
CA GLU A 132 4.06 -4.88 25.76
C GLU A 132 3.11 -5.75 24.91
N HIS A 133 2.54 -5.21 23.83
CA HIS A 133 1.46 -5.85 23.08
C HIS A 133 1.94 -6.58 21.81
N VAL A 134 3.24 -6.55 21.50
CA VAL A 134 3.79 -7.11 20.26
C VAL A 134 5.06 -7.90 20.51
N SER A 135 5.15 -9.08 19.89
CA SER A 135 6.36 -9.88 19.77
C SER A 135 6.82 -9.91 18.32
N ILE A 136 8.14 -9.82 18.08
CA ILE A 136 8.71 -9.76 16.72
C ILE A 136 9.67 -10.93 16.51
N ASP A 137 9.43 -11.70 15.46
CA ASP A 137 10.16 -12.91 15.10
C ASP A 137 10.87 -12.73 13.75
N VAL A 138 12.19 -12.53 13.78
CA VAL A 138 12.99 -12.35 12.55
C VAL A 138 13.52 -13.69 12.04
N LYS A 139 13.03 -14.13 10.88
CA LYS A 139 13.43 -15.37 10.18
C LYS A 139 14.15 -15.07 8.85
N ILE A 140 15.20 -14.27 8.91
CA ILE A 140 16.00 -13.86 7.74
C ILE A 140 17.17 -14.84 7.50
N ARG A 141 17.41 -15.17 6.22
CA ARG A 141 18.53 -16.01 5.77
C ARG A 141 19.31 -15.30 4.67
N MET A 142 20.55 -15.69 4.44
CA MET A 142 21.31 -15.16 3.31
C MET A 142 20.64 -15.52 1.97
N GLY A 143 20.62 -14.57 1.02
CA GLY A 143 20.14 -14.80 -0.35
C GLY A 143 21.03 -15.78 -1.12
N SER A 144 20.55 -16.36 -2.22
CA SER A 144 21.37 -17.25 -3.07
C SER A 144 22.53 -16.48 -3.71
N ALA A 145 23.67 -17.17 -3.92
CA ALA A 145 24.88 -16.53 -4.43
C ALA A 145 24.66 -15.83 -5.79
N ASP A 146 23.85 -16.43 -6.66
CA ASP A 146 23.56 -15.90 -8.00
C ASP A 146 22.73 -14.61 -7.94
N LEU A 147 21.67 -14.57 -7.14
CA LEU A 147 20.84 -13.37 -6.97
C LEU A 147 21.61 -12.23 -6.29
N ARG A 148 22.50 -12.56 -5.35
CA ARG A 148 23.38 -11.54 -4.74
C ARG A 148 24.29 -10.90 -5.78
N LYS A 149 24.87 -11.68 -6.71
CA LYS A 149 25.74 -11.14 -7.77
C LYS A 149 24.99 -10.19 -8.72
N ILE A 150 23.71 -10.45 -8.98
CA ILE A 150 22.86 -9.59 -9.82
C ILE A 150 22.62 -8.24 -9.16
N VAL A 151 22.29 -8.23 -7.86
CA VAL A 151 21.96 -6.99 -7.14
C VAL A 151 23.21 -6.20 -6.73
N ASN A 152 24.26 -6.90 -6.33
CA ASN A 152 25.52 -6.30 -5.88
C ASN A 152 26.47 -5.96 -7.05
N SER A 153 25.99 -6.03 -8.30
CA SER A 153 26.78 -5.62 -9.46
C SER A 153 27.12 -4.13 -9.35
N SER A 154 28.32 -3.75 -9.77
CA SER A 154 28.75 -2.34 -9.89
C SER A 154 28.18 -1.63 -11.12
N ASP A 155 27.17 -2.21 -11.78
CA ASP A 155 26.52 -1.61 -12.93
C ASP A 155 25.81 -0.31 -12.49
N ASP A 156 25.94 0.78 -13.27
CA ASP A 156 25.29 2.07 -12.98
C ASP A 156 23.77 1.93 -12.88
N VAL A 157 23.19 1.04 -13.70
CA VAL A 157 21.78 0.64 -13.62
C VAL A 157 21.72 -0.82 -13.18
N PRO A 158 21.09 -1.12 -12.04
CA PRO A 158 21.01 -2.48 -11.55
C PRO A 158 20.18 -3.37 -12.47
N ARG A 159 20.45 -4.67 -12.40
CA ARG A 159 19.71 -5.68 -13.16
C ARG A 159 18.51 -6.16 -12.37
N ALA A 160 17.42 -6.40 -13.08
CA ALA A 160 16.21 -7.01 -12.52
C ALA A 160 16.56 -8.35 -11.89
N ASN A 161 16.22 -8.49 -10.61
CA ASN A 161 16.41 -9.72 -9.85
C ASN A 161 15.35 -10.80 -10.14
N ASP A 162 14.28 -10.43 -10.87
CA ASP A 162 13.16 -11.31 -11.20
C ASP A 162 12.51 -10.95 -12.55
N THR A 163 11.68 -11.86 -13.05
CA THR A 163 10.74 -11.67 -14.17
C THR A 163 9.35 -11.41 -13.59
N SER A 164 9.07 -10.13 -13.28
CA SER A 164 7.83 -9.67 -12.66
C SER A 164 7.22 -8.53 -13.48
N TYR A 165 5.99 -8.14 -13.14
CA TYR A 165 5.31 -7.03 -13.77
C TYR A 165 4.72 -6.05 -12.76
N GLY A 166 4.74 -4.77 -13.12
CA GLY A 166 4.03 -3.70 -12.41
C GLY A 166 2.84 -3.21 -13.23
N VAL A 167 1.79 -2.76 -12.53
CA VAL A 167 0.58 -2.20 -13.14
C VAL A 167 0.23 -0.88 -12.47
N GLY A 168 -0.11 0.11 -13.27
CA GLY A 168 -0.64 1.40 -12.79
C GLY A 168 -1.70 1.92 -13.75
N TYR A 169 -2.56 2.80 -13.27
CA TYR A 169 -3.59 3.41 -14.08
C TYR A 169 -3.89 4.82 -13.59
N ALA A 170 -4.53 5.62 -14.45
CA ALA A 170 -5.05 6.93 -14.13
C ALA A 170 -6.26 7.27 -15.02
N PRO A 171 -7.19 8.12 -14.55
CA PRO A 171 -7.27 8.66 -13.20
C PRO A 171 -7.90 7.64 -12.23
N LEU A 172 -7.94 7.99 -10.95
CA LEU A 172 -8.89 7.35 -10.03
C LEU A 172 -10.32 7.76 -10.42
N THR A 173 -11.27 6.83 -10.37
CA THR A 173 -12.70 7.13 -10.49
C THR A 173 -13.19 7.93 -9.27
N PRO A 174 -14.40 8.51 -9.34
CA PRO A 174 -15.02 9.12 -8.16
C PRO A 174 -15.15 8.16 -6.96
N LEU A 175 -15.50 6.88 -7.19
CA LEU A 175 -15.59 5.90 -6.10
C LEU A 175 -14.20 5.56 -5.53
N GLU A 176 -13.20 5.38 -6.40
CA GLU A 176 -11.82 5.11 -5.99
C GLU A 176 -11.26 6.24 -5.11
N ARG A 177 -11.47 7.49 -5.54
CA ARG A 177 -11.08 8.67 -4.78
C ARG A 177 -11.86 8.79 -3.47
N LEU A 178 -13.16 8.51 -3.47
CA LEU A 178 -13.98 8.56 -2.26
C LEU A 178 -13.49 7.57 -1.20
N VAL A 179 -13.30 6.31 -1.58
CA VAL A 179 -12.79 5.26 -0.66
C VAL A 179 -11.40 5.60 -0.14
N TYR A 180 -10.52 6.09 -1.01
CA TYR A 180 -9.18 6.54 -0.62
C TYR A 180 -9.22 7.67 0.41
N GLU A 181 -9.97 8.74 0.12
CA GLU A 181 -10.04 9.92 0.97
C GLU A 181 -10.76 9.67 2.30
N VAL A 182 -11.77 8.79 2.33
CA VAL A 182 -12.47 8.42 3.58
C VAL A 182 -11.49 7.80 4.58
N GLU A 183 -10.74 6.76 4.20
CA GLU A 183 -9.77 6.14 5.11
C GLU A 183 -8.73 7.16 5.58
N ARG A 184 -8.18 7.94 4.63
CA ARG A 184 -7.18 8.98 4.91
C ARG A 184 -7.69 10.05 5.86
N ARG A 185 -8.97 10.39 5.77
CA ARG A 185 -9.61 11.41 6.61
C ARG A 185 -9.88 10.88 8.00
N ILE A 186 -10.42 9.67 8.13
CA ILE A 186 -10.69 9.00 9.41
C ILE A 186 -9.39 8.74 10.17
N ASN A 187 -8.31 8.34 9.49
CA ASN A 187 -6.98 8.18 10.09
C ASN A 187 -6.15 9.47 10.15
N SER A 188 -6.72 10.63 9.80
CA SER A 188 -6.01 11.90 9.91
C SER A 188 -5.87 12.34 11.37
N ARG A 189 -4.73 12.97 11.70
CA ARG A 189 -4.52 13.59 13.02
C ARG A 189 -5.64 14.56 13.41
N SER A 190 -6.21 15.29 12.43
CA SER A 190 -7.31 16.22 12.68
C SER A 190 -8.61 15.52 13.07
N PHE A 191 -8.93 14.37 12.46
CA PHE A 191 -10.13 13.62 12.83
C PHE A 191 -9.91 12.92 14.17
N LYS A 192 -8.79 12.20 14.32
CA LYS A 192 -8.43 11.55 15.60
C LYS A 192 -8.26 12.51 16.78
N GLY A 193 -7.95 13.78 16.54
CA GLY A 193 -7.93 14.81 17.58
C GLY A 193 -9.32 15.28 18.02
N ARG A 194 -10.33 15.15 17.15
CA ARG A 194 -11.73 15.50 17.42
C ARG A 194 -12.54 14.31 17.91
N VAL A 195 -12.25 13.12 17.39
CA VAL A 195 -12.88 11.82 17.70
C VAL A 195 -11.78 10.84 18.10
N PRO A 196 -11.17 10.99 19.29
CA PRO A 196 -10.07 10.15 19.74
C PRO A 196 -10.46 8.68 19.93
N GLU A 197 -11.74 8.38 20.11
CA GLU A 197 -12.31 7.04 20.23
C GLU A 197 -12.20 6.22 18.94
N SER A 198 -12.14 6.85 17.77
CA SER A 198 -11.94 6.14 16.51
C SER A 198 -10.50 5.61 16.45
N GLY A 199 -10.33 4.30 16.30
CA GLY A 199 -9.06 3.58 16.26
C GLY A 199 -8.38 3.62 14.90
N GLU A 200 -7.18 3.08 14.80
CA GLU A 200 -6.34 3.13 13.60
C GLU A 200 -6.78 2.11 12.53
N ASP A 201 -7.41 1.01 12.94
CA ASP A 201 -7.95 -0.01 12.04
C ASP A 201 -9.28 0.45 11.46
N CYS A 202 -9.17 0.98 10.23
CA CYS A 202 -10.26 1.51 9.44
C CYS A 202 -10.22 0.84 8.06
N LYS A 203 -11.20 0.00 7.75
CA LYS A 203 -11.39 -0.59 6.42
C LYS A 203 -12.59 0.03 5.74
N VAL A 204 -12.40 0.51 4.52
CA VAL A 204 -13.43 1.17 3.73
C VAL A 204 -13.72 0.32 2.49
N MET A 205 -14.98 -0.08 2.34
CA MET A 205 -15.51 -0.75 1.16
C MET A 205 -16.50 0.18 0.47
N GLY A 206 -16.25 0.48 -0.79
CA GLY A 206 -17.14 1.24 -1.65
C GLY A 206 -17.79 0.37 -2.71
N LEU A 207 -19.09 0.50 -2.85
CA LEU A 207 -19.88 -0.08 -3.92
C LEU A 207 -20.67 1.01 -4.63
N ARG A 208 -20.59 1.04 -5.95
CA ARG A 208 -21.47 1.88 -6.78
C ARG A 208 -22.32 1.00 -7.68
N ILE A 209 -23.64 1.23 -7.65
CA ILE A 209 -24.60 0.62 -8.59
C ILE A 209 -25.30 1.76 -9.33
N GLY A 210 -24.96 1.94 -10.60
CA GLY A 210 -25.35 3.10 -11.40
C GLY A 210 -24.83 4.38 -10.76
N ARG A 211 -25.76 5.17 -10.21
CA ARG A 211 -25.51 6.47 -9.55
C ARG A 211 -25.65 6.45 -8.03
N ARG A 212 -25.93 5.28 -7.45
CA ARG A 212 -26.05 5.11 -5.99
C ARG A 212 -24.73 4.60 -5.43
N TYR A 213 -24.24 5.27 -4.38
CA TYR A 213 -23.00 4.94 -3.70
C TYR A 213 -23.34 4.35 -2.33
N MET A 214 -22.72 3.23 -1.99
CA MET A 214 -22.79 2.60 -0.67
C MET A 214 -21.38 2.49 -0.13
N ILE A 215 -21.11 3.14 0.99
CA ILE A 215 -19.81 3.13 1.67
C ILE A 215 -19.98 2.39 2.99
N THR A 216 -19.28 1.28 3.14
CA THR A 216 -19.19 0.55 4.41
C THR A 216 -17.84 0.82 5.04
N VAL A 217 -17.84 1.33 6.26
CA VAL A 217 -16.65 1.56 7.08
C VAL A 217 -16.68 0.57 8.24
N ALA A 218 -15.63 -0.22 8.39
CA ALA A 218 -15.35 -0.96 9.60
C ALA A 218 -14.20 -0.22 10.31
N ASP A 219 -14.52 0.43 11.43
CA ASP A 219 -13.59 1.23 12.22
C ASP A 219 -13.59 0.73 13.66
N SER A 220 -12.43 0.27 14.12
CA SER A 220 -12.22 -0.12 15.51
C SER A 220 -12.48 1.07 16.45
N ILE A 221 -13.16 0.85 17.57
CA ILE A 221 -13.40 1.90 18.57
C ILE A 221 -12.58 1.60 19.84
N ILE A 222 -11.87 2.60 20.35
CA ILE A 222 -11.00 2.49 21.53
C ILE A 222 -11.85 2.35 22.79
N ALA A 223 -11.76 1.17 23.40
CA ALA A 223 -12.59 0.77 24.53
C ALA A 223 -12.35 1.63 25.79
N SER A 224 -11.10 1.99 26.07
CA SER A 224 -10.75 2.83 27.22
C SER A 224 -11.29 4.26 27.17
N LEU A 225 -11.67 4.73 25.97
CA LEU A 225 -12.26 6.05 25.75
C LEU A 225 -13.78 6.02 25.56
N THR A 226 -14.39 4.83 25.58
CA THR A 226 -15.80 4.63 25.26
C THR A 226 -16.51 4.01 26.46
N PRO A 227 -17.19 4.81 27.31
CA PRO A 227 -17.69 4.36 28.61
C PRO A 227 -18.96 3.50 28.56
N ASP A 228 -19.73 3.55 27.47
CA ASP A 228 -21.01 2.86 27.32
C ASP A 228 -21.44 2.74 25.84
N PRO A 229 -22.48 1.94 25.54
CA PRO A 229 -23.02 1.79 24.18
C PRO A 229 -23.54 3.08 23.53
N ASP A 230 -24.10 4.02 24.32
CA ASP A 230 -24.65 5.26 23.77
C ASP A 230 -23.51 6.15 23.23
N HIS A 231 -22.39 6.20 23.95
CA HIS A 231 -21.18 6.88 23.47
C HIS A 231 -20.61 6.23 22.21
N TYR A 232 -20.61 4.89 22.14
CA TYR A 232 -20.16 4.15 20.96
C TYR A 232 -20.98 4.49 19.70
N GLU A 233 -22.31 4.54 19.82
CA GLU A 233 -23.17 4.93 18.71
C GLU A 233 -22.98 6.40 18.30
N ALA A 234 -22.70 7.30 19.26
CA ALA A 234 -22.34 8.68 18.95
C ALA A 234 -21.02 8.77 18.15
N VAL A 235 -20.02 7.96 18.48
CA VAL A 235 -18.76 7.88 17.72
C VAL A 235 -18.99 7.35 16.30
N LYS A 236 -19.86 6.34 16.14
CA LYS A 236 -20.26 5.85 14.81
C LYS A 236 -20.93 6.92 13.97
N GLU A 237 -21.78 7.76 14.57
CA GLU A 237 -22.39 8.87 13.85
C GLU A 237 -21.36 9.92 13.43
N GLU A 238 -20.38 10.25 14.28
CA GLU A 238 -19.28 11.16 13.91
C GLU A 238 -18.43 10.64 12.73
N ILE A 239 -18.17 9.33 12.69
CA ILE A 239 -17.52 8.68 11.53
C ILE A 239 -18.40 8.78 10.30
N ARG A 240 -19.70 8.45 10.43
CA ARG A 240 -20.69 8.53 9.35
C ARG A 240 -20.77 9.94 8.76
N GLU A 241 -20.84 10.97 9.60
CA GLU A 241 -20.86 12.36 9.18
C GLU A 241 -19.58 12.75 8.44
N GLU A 242 -18.41 12.30 8.88
CA GLU A 242 -17.16 12.60 8.18
C GLU A 242 -17.11 11.92 6.80
N VAL A 243 -17.62 10.69 6.67
CA VAL A 243 -17.78 10.01 5.36
C VAL A 243 -18.65 10.83 4.43
N LEU A 244 -19.79 11.34 4.92
CA LEU A 244 -20.71 12.18 4.14
C LEU A 244 -20.04 13.50 3.72
N ARG A 245 -19.28 14.16 4.61
CA ARG A 245 -18.52 15.37 4.28
C ARG A 245 -17.47 15.11 3.18
N VAL A 246 -16.76 13.99 3.25
CA VAL A 246 -15.81 13.59 2.20
C VAL A 246 -16.55 13.31 0.89
N ALA A 247 -17.70 12.63 0.95
CA ALA A 247 -18.52 12.36 -0.21
C ALA A 247 -19.01 13.64 -0.90
N ASP A 248 -19.50 14.63 -0.14
CA ASP A 248 -19.91 15.93 -0.68
C ASP A 248 -18.76 16.63 -1.42
N LEU A 249 -17.53 16.54 -0.90
CA LEU A 249 -16.36 17.14 -1.53
C LEU A 249 -15.89 16.39 -2.78
N VAL A 250 -15.88 15.06 -2.74
CA VAL A 250 -15.37 14.21 -3.82
C VAL A 250 -16.36 14.10 -4.98
N LEU A 251 -17.66 14.06 -4.69
CA LEU A 251 -18.74 13.84 -5.66
C LEU A 251 -19.44 15.13 -6.10
N LYS A 252 -18.98 16.32 -5.67
CA LYS A 252 -19.62 17.62 -5.97
C LYS A 252 -19.95 17.86 -7.45
N ASP A 253 -19.13 17.33 -8.35
CA ASP A 253 -19.25 17.51 -9.81
C ASP A 253 -19.84 16.26 -10.50
N GLU A 254 -20.19 15.22 -9.74
CA GLU A 254 -20.71 13.96 -10.23
C GLU A 254 -22.23 13.90 -10.08
N LYS A 255 -22.92 13.30 -11.06
CA LYS A 255 -24.36 13.04 -10.95
C LYS A 255 -24.59 11.78 -10.14
N HIS A 256 -24.98 11.91 -8.88
CA HIS A 256 -25.31 10.79 -7.99
C HIS A 256 -26.73 10.88 -7.42
N GLU A 257 -27.29 9.75 -7.00
CA GLU A 257 -28.64 9.63 -6.39
C GLU A 257 -28.59 9.57 -4.85
N GLY A 258 -27.43 9.93 -4.28
CA GLY A 258 -27.16 9.89 -2.85
C GLY A 258 -26.03 8.93 -2.47
N VAL A 259 -25.57 9.05 -1.22
CA VAL A 259 -24.55 8.20 -0.61
C VAL A 259 -25.13 7.58 0.64
N GLU A 260 -25.17 6.26 0.67
CA GLU A 260 -25.53 5.48 1.83
C GLU A 260 -24.26 5.08 2.58
N VAL A 261 -24.25 5.26 3.90
CA VAL A 261 -23.09 5.00 4.73
C VAL A 261 -23.47 4.04 5.84
N TYR A 262 -22.68 2.97 5.97
CA TYR A 262 -22.78 1.98 7.03
C TYR A 262 -21.49 2.01 7.83
N VAL A 263 -21.59 2.13 9.15
CA VAL A 263 -20.43 2.07 10.06
C VAL A 263 -20.61 0.86 10.96
N ASN A 264 -19.60 -0.02 11.00
CA ASN A 264 -19.57 -1.23 11.81
C ASN A 264 -20.83 -2.09 11.65
N ALA A 265 -21.15 -2.45 10.41
CA ALA A 265 -22.36 -3.19 10.03
C ALA A 265 -22.49 -4.60 10.67
N ALA A 266 -21.46 -5.09 11.35
CA ALA A 266 -21.48 -6.36 12.09
C ALA A 266 -21.96 -6.21 13.54
N ASP A 267 -22.12 -4.98 14.04
CA ASP A 267 -22.62 -4.74 15.39
C ASP A 267 -24.03 -5.31 15.58
N LYS A 268 -24.29 -5.78 16.80
CA LYS A 268 -25.61 -6.18 17.28
C LYS A 268 -25.79 -5.71 18.73
N PRO A 269 -26.21 -4.46 18.95
CA PRO A 269 -26.31 -3.88 20.28
C PRO A 269 -27.19 -4.70 21.25
N GLU A 270 -28.26 -5.32 20.74
CA GLU A 270 -29.16 -6.19 21.50
C GLU A 270 -28.52 -7.50 21.98
N GLU A 271 -27.47 -7.96 21.28
CA GLU A 271 -26.65 -9.12 21.67
C GLU A 271 -25.36 -8.69 22.40
N GLY A 272 -25.13 -7.39 22.60
CA GLY A 272 -23.91 -6.85 23.20
C GLY A 272 -22.68 -6.93 22.31
N ILE A 273 -22.85 -7.06 20.99
CA ILE A 273 -21.76 -7.18 20.01
C ILE A 273 -21.41 -5.80 19.47
N PHE A 274 -20.20 -5.34 19.77
CA PHE A 274 -19.65 -4.06 19.33
C PHE A 274 -18.21 -4.24 18.86
N TYR A 275 -17.79 -3.49 17.85
CA TYR A 275 -16.39 -3.44 17.43
C TYR A 275 -15.53 -2.56 18.36
N LEU A 276 -15.33 -3.01 19.60
CA LEU A 276 -14.44 -2.41 20.58
C LEU A 276 -13.04 -3.06 20.52
N THR A 277 -12.01 -2.24 20.71
CA THR A 277 -10.61 -2.69 20.79
C THR A 277 -9.86 -1.95 21.90
N VAL A 278 -8.88 -2.61 22.50
CA VAL A 278 -7.95 -2.03 23.49
C VAL A 278 -6.92 -1.14 22.81
N THR A 279 -6.41 -1.58 21.66
CA THR A 279 -5.21 -1.05 20.99
C THR A 279 -5.49 -0.29 19.71
N GLY A 280 -6.74 -0.32 19.20
CA GLY A 280 -7.11 0.31 17.93
C GLY A 280 -6.83 -0.53 16.69
N THR A 281 -6.66 -1.85 16.85
CA THR A 281 -6.53 -2.81 15.74
C THR A 281 -7.23 -4.12 16.04
N SER A 282 -7.89 -4.74 15.06
CA SER A 282 -8.45 -6.09 15.23
C SER A 282 -7.39 -7.18 15.41
N ALA A 283 -6.12 -6.88 15.10
CA ALA A 283 -5.00 -7.79 15.35
C ALA A 283 -4.91 -8.24 16.81
N GLU A 284 -5.41 -7.45 17.77
CA GLU A 284 -5.40 -7.84 19.18
C GLU A 284 -6.35 -9.01 19.50
N SER A 285 -7.32 -9.30 18.64
CA SER A 285 -8.41 -10.27 18.87
C SER A 285 -8.50 -11.33 17.76
N GLY A 286 -7.36 -11.80 17.27
CA GLY A 286 -7.28 -12.98 16.41
C GLY A 286 -7.36 -12.76 14.90
N ASP A 287 -7.41 -11.51 14.41
CA ASP A 287 -7.29 -11.25 12.97
C ASP A 287 -5.80 -11.27 12.53
N ASP A 288 -5.50 -12.11 11.54
CA ASP A 288 -4.17 -12.25 10.97
C ASP A 288 -3.94 -11.33 9.76
N GLY A 289 -2.67 -11.11 9.41
CA GLY A 289 -2.26 -10.35 8.22
C GLY A 289 -1.11 -11.00 7.46
N ASN A 290 -1.06 -10.80 6.14
CA ASN A 290 0.08 -11.19 5.31
C ASN A 290 0.51 -10.08 4.35
N THR A 291 1.83 -9.95 4.17
CA THR A 291 2.40 -9.00 3.21
C THR A 291 1.84 -9.22 1.81
N GLY A 292 1.38 -8.17 1.16
CA GLY A 292 0.80 -8.20 -0.17
C GLY A 292 -0.66 -8.65 -0.24
N ARG A 293 -1.34 -8.90 0.89
CA ARG A 293 -2.80 -9.14 0.95
C ARG A 293 -3.62 -7.87 1.19
N GLY A 294 -2.94 -6.74 1.35
CA GLY A 294 -3.51 -5.41 1.43
C GLY A 294 -3.70 -4.72 0.08
N ASN A 295 -3.61 -3.40 0.12
CA ASN A 295 -3.79 -2.50 -1.01
C ASN A 295 -2.71 -2.70 -2.10
N ARG A 296 -2.98 -2.22 -3.32
CA ARG A 296 -1.98 -2.15 -4.41
C ARG A 296 -1.18 -0.86 -4.32
N ALA A 297 -0.20 -0.67 -5.20
CA ALA A 297 0.74 0.47 -5.18
C ALA A 297 0.11 1.88 -5.33
N ASN A 298 -1.19 1.95 -5.59
CA ASN A 298 -1.99 3.18 -5.60
C ASN A 298 -2.83 3.37 -4.33
N GLY A 299 -2.69 2.51 -3.34
CA GLY A 299 -3.43 2.58 -2.09
C GLY A 299 -4.80 1.92 -2.08
N LEU A 300 -5.18 1.18 -3.13
CA LEU A 300 -6.53 0.62 -3.27
C LEU A 300 -6.52 -0.83 -3.75
N ILE A 301 -7.64 -1.51 -3.55
CA ILE A 301 -7.99 -2.79 -4.16
C ILE A 301 -9.16 -2.52 -5.11
N THR A 302 -8.96 -2.73 -6.41
CA THR A 302 -9.90 -2.27 -7.44
C THR A 302 -10.21 -3.39 -8.44
N PRO A 303 -11.16 -4.29 -8.12
CA PRO A 303 -11.52 -5.42 -8.99
C PRO A 303 -11.96 -5.04 -10.41
N ASN A 304 -12.49 -3.82 -10.59
CA ASN A 304 -12.84 -3.28 -11.92
C ASN A 304 -11.62 -2.80 -12.74
N ARG A 305 -10.42 -2.79 -12.14
CA ARG A 305 -9.16 -2.36 -12.77
C ARG A 305 -8.23 -3.54 -12.99
N GLN A 306 -7.11 -3.25 -13.62
CA GLN A 306 -6.01 -4.21 -13.79
C GLN A 306 -5.04 -4.01 -12.62
N MET A 307 -4.56 -5.10 -12.03
CA MET A 307 -3.69 -5.07 -10.85
C MET A 307 -2.48 -5.98 -11.04
N SER A 308 -1.38 -5.63 -10.38
CA SER A 308 -0.28 -6.57 -10.12
C SER A 308 -0.49 -7.27 -8.78
N LEU A 309 -0.21 -8.57 -8.75
CA LEU A 309 -0.18 -9.36 -7.51
C LEU A 309 1.15 -9.23 -6.76
N GLU A 310 2.14 -8.54 -7.34
CA GLU A 310 3.40 -8.27 -6.66
C GLU A 310 3.16 -7.42 -5.41
N ALA A 311 3.55 -7.94 -4.24
CA ALA A 311 3.69 -7.14 -3.04
C ALA A 311 4.82 -6.11 -3.24
N THR A 312 4.58 -4.83 -2.98
CA THR A 312 5.61 -3.78 -3.05
C THR A 312 6.43 -3.71 -1.76
N ALA A 313 5.76 -3.88 -0.62
CA ALA A 313 6.33 -3.80 0.72
C ALA A 313 7.48 -4.81 0.93
N GLY A 314 8.59 -4.34 1.52
CA GLY A 314 9.71 -5.17 1.96
C GLY A 314 10.67 -5.62 0.86
N LYS A 315 10.33 -5.41 -0.43
CA LYS A 315 11.25 -5.64 -1.55
C LYS A 315 12.29 -4.52 -1.62
N ASN A 316 13.54 -4.87 -1.93
CA ASN A 316 14.58 -3.85 -2.10
C ASN A 316 14.24 -2.89 -3.25
N VAL A 317 14.47 -1.59 -3.02
CA VAL A 317 14.21 -0.56 -4.03
C VAL A 317 15.33 -0.48 -5.10
N ARG A 318 16.48 -1.10 -4.88
CA ARG A 318 17.58 -1.04 -5.87
C ARG A 318 17.25 -1.78 -7.16
N SER A 319 16.75 -3.01 -7.06
CA SER A 319 16.72 -3.95 -8.20
C SER A 319 15.39 -4.67 -8.38
N HIS A 320 14.49 -4.63 -7.40
CA HIS A 320 13.28 -5.43 -7.45
C HIS A 320 12.18 -4.77 -8.28
N VAL A 321 12.00 -5.28 -9.49
CA VAL A 321 11.04 -4.76 -10.47
C VAL A 321 9.57 -4.88 -10.02
N GLY A 322 9.20 -5.92 -9.26
CA GLY A 322 7.88 -5.99 -8.62
C GLY A 322 7.51 -4.76 -7.77
N LYS A 323 8.49 -4.07 -7.16
CA LYS A 323 8.27 -2.78 -6.47
C LYS A 323 8.37 -1.61 -7.43
N LEU A 324 9.51 -1.50 -8.11
CA LEU A 324 9.85 -0.35 -8.97
C LEU A 324 8.87 -0.16 -10.14
N TYR A 325 8.46 -1.23 -10.80
CA TYR A 325 7.57 -1.15 -11.95
C TYR A 325 6.13 -0.85 -11.57
N ASN A 326 5.68 -1.20 -10.36
CA ASN A 326 4.36 -0.76 -9.90
C ASN A 326 4.34 0.75 -9.66
N ILE A 327 5.40 1.31 -9.05
CA ILE A 327 5.57 2.75 -8.87
C ILE A 327 5.65 3.47 -10.22
N ALA A 328 6.58 3.02 -11.09
CA ALA A 328 6.79 3.63 -12.40
C ALA A 328 5.55 3.54 -13.30
N ALA A 329 4.82 2.43 -13.28
CA ALA A 329 3.58 2.29 -14.06
C ALA A 329 2.52 3.29 -13.61
N ARG A 330 2.38 3.51 -12.30
CA ARG A 330 1.46 4.51 -11.75
C ARG A 330 1.86 5.92 -12.19
N GLU A 331 3.13 6.30 -12.01
CA GLU A 331 3.62 7.62 -12.40
C GLU A 331 3.52 7.90 -13.90
N ILE A 332 3.77 6.89 -14.75
CA ILE A 332 3.58 7.00 -16.21
C ILE A 332 2.10 7.22 -16.52
N ALA A 333 1.19 6.43 -15.94
CA ALA A 333 -0.24 6.56 -16.21
C ALA A 333 -0.77 7.94 -15.80
N GLU A 334 -0.45 8.38 -14.58
CA GLU A 334 -0.82 9.70 -14.05
C GLU A 334 -0.30 10.83 -14.93
N ARG A 335 0.94 10.71 -15.41
CA ARG A 335 1.57 11.75 -16.23
C ARG A 335 0.99 11.79 -17.65
N ILE A 336 0.72 10.65 -18.27
CA ILE A 336 0.03 10.59 -19.58
C ILE A 336 -1.34 11.24 -19.47
N TYR A 337 -2.14 10.85 -18.46
CA TYR A 337 -3.49 11.40 -18.27
C TYR A 337 -3.46 12.92 -18.09
N ARG A 338 -2.51 13.45 -17.30
CA ARG A 338 -2.39 14.88 -16.99
C ARG A 338 -1.81 15.71 -18.15
N GLU A 339 -0.78 15.23 -18.84
CA GLU A 339 -0.03 16.02 -19.81
C GLU A 339 -0.59 15.91 -21.24
N VAL A 340 -1.07 14.73 -21.63
CA VAL A 340 -1.58 14.49 -23.00
C VAL A 340 -3.08 14.84 -23.06
N GLY A 341 -3.83 14.54 -22.00
CA GLY A 341 -5.28 14.69 -21.95
C GLY A 341 -6.01 13.87 -23.03
N LYS A 342 -7.32 14.11 -23.21
CA LYS A 342 -8.15 13.53 -24.29
C LYS A 342 -8.42 12.02 -24.23
N VAL A 343 -8.20 11.42 -23.06
CA VAL A 343 -8.51 10.01 -22.78
C VAL A 343 -9.26 9.93 -21.46
N ASP A 344 -10.19 8.98 -21.35
CA ASP A 344 -10.92 8.73 -20.12
C ASP A 344 -10.06 7.97 -19.12
N GLU A 345 -9.23 7.04 -19.61
CA GLU A 345 -8.41 6.17 -18.78
C GLU A 345 -7.12 5.76 -19.47
N VAL A 346 -6.06 5.60 -18.68
CA VAL A 346 -4.75 5.07 -19.10
C VAL A 346 -4.35 3.95 -18.16
N TYR A 347 -3.85 2.86 -18.71
CA TYR A 347 -3.35 1.69 -17.97
C TYR A 347 -1.96 1.36 -18.49
N VAL A 348 -1.01 1.24 -17.59
CA VAL A 348 0.39 0.96 -17.90
C VAL A 348 0.77 -0.37 -17.26
N ARG A 349 1.35 -1.26 -18.05
CA ARG A 349 1.97 -2.50 -17.57
C ARG A 349 3.41 -2.57 -18.01
N ILE A 350 4.29 -2.90 -17.08
CA ILE A 350 5.72 -2.96 -17.34
C ILE A 350 6.21 -4.33 -16.91
N LEU A 351 6.77 -5.09 -17.84
CA LEU A 351 7.26 -6.46 -17.60
C LEU A 351 8.78 -6.46 -17.67
N SER A 352 9.44 -7.04 -16.66
CA SER A 352 10.87 -7.29 -16.69
C SER A 352 11.19 -8.63 -17.34
N GLN A 353 12.49 -8.86 -17.58
CA GLN A 353 13.05 -10.19 -17.71
C GLN A 353 14.27 -10.22 -16.78
N ILE A 354 14.38 -11.25 -15.95
CA ILE A 354 15.49 -11.40 -14.99
C ILE A 354 16.85 -11.21 -15.67
N GLY A 355 17.75 -10.45 -15.04
CA GLY A 355 19.08 -10.13 -15.55
C GLY A 355 19.16 -8.97 -16.55
N ARG A 356 18.02 -8.43 -17.03
CA ARG A 356 18.00 -7.18 -17.81
C ARG A 356 18.16 -5.96 -16.90
N PRO A 357 18.82 -4.88 -17.36
CA PRO A 357 18.80 -3.60 -16.64
C PRO A 357 17.36 -3.14 -16.37
N ILE A 358 17.09 -2.60 -15.17
CA ILE A 358 15.73 -2.18 -14.79
C ILE A 358 15.20 -1.04 -15.66
N ASP A 359 16.07 -0.22 -16.27
CA ASP A 359 15.73 0.82 -17.24
C ASP A 359 15.42 0.28 -18.65
N LYS A 360 15.50 -1.05 -18.84
CA LYS A 360 15.26 -1.75 -20.12
C LYS A 360 14.22 -2.85 -19.97
N PRO A 361 12.97 -2.51 -19.58
CA PRO A 361 11.89 -3.48 -19.46
C PRO A 361 11.72 -4.30 -20.75
N PHE A 362 11.26 -5.53 -20.60
CA PHE A 362 10.96 -6.42 -21.72
C PHE A 362 9.87 -5.82 -22.61
N VAL A 363 8.81 -5.30 -21.99
CA VAL A 363 7.76 -4.54 -22.66
C VAL A 363 7.14 -3.50 -21.71
N ILE A 364 6.76 -2.36 -22.27
CA ILE A 364 5.87 -1.35 -21.67
C ILE A 364 4.59 -1.37 -22.52
N SER A 365 3.49 -1.84 -21.94
CA SER A 365 2.16 -1.83 -22.56
C SER A 365 1.37 -0.65 -21.99
N ILE A 366 0.91 0.25 -22.87
CA ILE A 366 0.07 1.38 -22.54
C ILE A 366 -1.27 1.17 -23.23
N GLN A 367 -2.31 0.93 -22.44
CA GLN A 367 -3.68 0.86 -22.93
C GLN A 367 -4.41 2.14 -22.56
N TYR A 368 -5.24 2.64 -23.45
CA TYR A 368 -6.07 3.80 -23.16
C TYR A 368 -7.50 3.61 -23.66
N THR A 369 -8.43 4.26 -22.96
CA THR A 369 -9.83 4.36 -23.37
C THR A 369 -10.12 5.83 -23.67
N SER A 370 -10.85 6.10 -24.74
CA SER A 370 -11.37 7.44 -25.05
C SER A 370 -12.71 7.30 -25.72
N LEU A 371 -13.73 7.99 -25.20
CA LEU A 371 -15.06 8.11 -25.79
C LEU A 371 -15.08 9.09 -26.97
N ASP A 372 -14.18 10.07 -26.96
CA ASP A 372 -14.04 11.06 -28.02
C ASP A 372 -13.05 10.58 -29.10
N ASP A 373 -13.14 11.20 -30.29
CA ASP A 373 -12.13 11.04 -31.32
C ASP A 373 -10.85 11.78 -30.93
N LEU A 374 -9.72 11.09 -31.01
CA LEU A 374 -8.39 11.67 -30.78
C LEU A 374 -7.43 11.33 -31.92
N ASP A 375 -6.42 12.18 -32.10
CA ASP A 375 -5.28 11.83 -32.95
C ASP A 375 -4.43 10.76 -32.25
N GLU A 376 -4.69 9.49 -32.58
CA GLU A 376 -4.01 8.35 -31.99
C GLU A 376 -2.49 8.36 -32.25
N LYS A 377 -2.03 8.98 -33.35
CA LYS A 377 -0.59 9.05 -33.65
C LYS A 377 0.10 10.05 -32.73
N SER A 378 -0.49 11.22 -32.52
CA SER A 378 0.04 12.22 -31.58
C SER A 378 0.04 11.67 -30.15
N PHE A 379 -1.08 11.08 -29.73
CA PHE A 379 -1.20 10.46 -28.40
C PHE A 379 -0.13 9.38 -28.18
N ALA A 380 0.01 8.45 -29.15
CA ALA A 380 0.99 7.38 -29.03
C ALA A 380 2.43 7.91 -28.97
N TYR A 381 2.75 8.96 -29.72
CA TYR A 381 4.07 9.59 -29.66
C TYR A 381 4.35 10.19 -28.27
N GLU A 382 3.43 11.01 -27.76
CA GLU A 382 3.59 11.66 -26.45
C GLU A 382 3.64 10.66 -25.29
N ALA A 383 2.72 9.68 -25.29
CA ALA A 383 2.70 8.61 -24.29
C ALA A 383 4.00 7.77 -24.30
N ALA A 384 4.55 7.50 -25.48
CA ALA A 384 5.83 6.80 -25.60
C ALA A 384 6.99 7.64 -25.05
N GLU A 385 7.03 8.95 -25.29
CA GLU A 385 8.08 9.82 -24.75
C GLU A 385 7.97 9.96 -23.22
N ILE A 386 6.78 10.09 -22.66
CA ILE A 386 6.55 10.08 -21.20
C ILE A 386 7.06 8.77 -20.58
N ALA A 387 6.71 7.63 -21.18
CA ALA A 387 7.16 6.33 -20.68
C ALA A 387 8.68 6.16 -20.74
N LYS A 388 9.33 6.64 -21.82
CA LYS A 388 10.80 6.63 -21.94
C LYS A 388 11.45 7.52 -20.89
N ASP A 389 10.92 8.73 -20.67
CA ASP A 389 11.45 9.67 -19.69
C ASP A 389 11.38 9.09 -18.28
N GLN A 390 10.23 8.56 -17.87
CA GLN A 390 10.07 7.96 -16.54
C GLN A 390 10.96 6.74 -16.34
N ILE A 391 11.09 5.87 -17.34
CA ILE A 391 11.95 4.68 -17.24
C ILE A 391 13.44 5.04 -17.15
N ARG A 392 13.90 6.11 -17.83
CA ARG A 392 15.28 6.59 -17.69
C ARG A 392 15.59 7.06 -16.27
N ARG A 393 14.57 7.54 -15.55
CA ARG A 393 14.66 8.09 -14.19
C ARG A 393 14.31 7.07 -13.10
N ILE A 394 14.15 5.79 -13.46
CA ILE A 394 13.70 4.76 -12.52
C ILE A 394 14.62 4.58 -11.30
N THR A 395 15.92 4.86 -11.45
CA THR A 395 16.89 4.81 -10.34
C THR A 395 16.69 5.94 -9.33
N GLU A 396 16.02 7.04 -9.70
CA GLU A 396 15.66 8.12 -8.76
C GLU A 396 14.62 7.65 -7.72
N LEU A 397 13.86 6.59 -8.03
CA LEU A 397 12.89 6.00 -7.11
C LEU A 397 13.56 5.45 -5.84
N GLU A 398 14.83 5.03 -5.91
CA GLU A 398 15.60 4.59 -4.74
C GLU A 398 15.58 5.67 -3.66
N LYS A 399 15.94 6.90 -4.01
CA LYS A 399 15.95 8.03 -3.08
C LYS A 399 14.55 8.33 -2.55
N LEU A 400 13.55 8.39 -3.43
CA LEU A 400 12.19 8.77 -3.05
C LEU A 400 11.52 7.76 -2.11
N VAL A 401 11.81 6.47 -2.28
CA VAL A 401 11.35 5.41 -1.37
C VAL A 401 12.10 5.47 -0.04
N LEU A 402 13.43 5.67 -0.05
CA LEU A 402 14.22 5.81 1.19
C LEU A 402 13.77 7.01 2.06
N GLU A 403 13.35 8.09 1.40
CA GLU A 403 12.78 9.28 2.02
C GLU A 403 11.27 9.16 2.34
N GLN A 404 10.64 8.01 2.02
CA GLN A 404 9.21 7.74 2.24
C GLN A 404 8.29 8.77 1.57
N LYS A 405 8.66 9.24 0.38
CA LYS A 405 7.90 10.24 -0.41
C LYS A 405 7.00 9.63 -1.48
N ILE A 406 6.96 8.30 -1.57
CA ILE A 406 6.18 7.55 -2.55
C ILE A 406 5.25 6.57 -1.84
N MET A 407 4.01 6.52 -2.30
CA MET A 407 3.03 5.52 -1.87
C MET A 407 3.35 4.14 -2.46
N LEU A 408 3.26 3.12 -1.61
CA LEU A 408 3.52 1.72 -1.97
C LEU A 408 2.31 0.81 -1.77
N PHE A 409 1.34 1.22 -0.96
CA PHE A 409 0.09 0.54 -0.59
C PHE A 409 -0.81 1.52 0.19
#